data_AF-A0A7X6ZEL7-F1
#
_entry.id   AF-A0A7X6ZEL7-F1
#
_cell.length_a   1.000
_cell.length_b   1.000
_cell.length_c   1.000
_cell.angle_alpha   90.00
_cell.angle_beta   90.00
_cell.angle_gamma   90.00
#
_symmetry.space_group_name_H-M   'P 1'
#
loop_
_entity.id
_entity.type
_entity.pdbx_description
1 polymer ?
#
loop_
_entity_poly.entity_id
_entity_poly.type
_entity_poly.pdbx_seq_one_letter_code
_entity_poly.pdbx_strand_id
1 'polypeptide(L)'
;MWLEQNKVEFSYHDLLKEQLSLKDLKKLAGINKLTVKELINRKSQVFKKMNIDLDSLDEKSAADLISNNPRILTRPLLTGGNKLILGFKEAEYQELLTD
;
A
#
# COMPACT_ATOMS: atom_id res chain seq x y z
N MET A 1 -2.61 -16.14 -8.71
CA MET A 1 -1.99 -15.23 -7.72
C MET A 1 -1.22 -16.07 -6.70
N TRP A 2 -0.11 -15.59 -6.10
CA TRP A 2 0.71 -16.43 -5.20
C TRP A 2 -0.09 -17.02 -4.02
N LEU A 3 -1.00 -16.22 -3.44
CA LEU A 3 -1.87 -16.67 -2.34
C LEU A 3 -2.81 -17.82 -2.75
N GLU A 4 -3.42 -17.73 -3.94
CA GLU A 4 -4.29 -18.78 -4.49
C GLU A 4 -3.51 -20.09 -4.72
N GLN A 5 -2.29 -19.99 -5.26
CA GLN A 5 -1.42 -21.15 -5.49
C GLN A 5 -1.06 -21.86 -4.18
N ASN A 6 -0.93 -21.09 -3.09
CA ASN A 6 -0.68 -21.60 -1.74
C ASN A 6 -1.97 -21.90 -0.96
N LYS A 7 -3.14 -21.84 -1.61
CA LYS A 7 -4.47 -22.12 -1.01
C LYS A 7 -4.76 -21.29 0.25
N VAL A 8 -4.28 -20.05 0.25
CA VAL A 8 -4.53 -19.10 1.34
C VAL A 8 -5.85 -18.38 1.06
N GLU A 9 -6.73 -18.32 2.05
CA GLU A 9 -7.94 -17.49 1.97
C GLU A 9 -7.59 -16.02 2.18
N PHE A 10 -8.09 -15.14 1.31
CA PHE A 10 -7.86 -13.70 1.41
C PHE A 10 -9.05 -12.92 0.88
N SER A 11 -9.21 -11.69 1.36
CA SER A 11 -10.12 -10.71 0.77
C SER A 11 -9.37 -9.83 -0.22
N TYR A 12 -9.83 -9.82 -1.47
CA TYR A 12 -9.29 -8.92 -2.50
C TYR A 12 -10.00 -7.57 -2.45
N HIS A 13 -9.23 -6.48 -2.50
CA HIS A 13 -9.76 -5.13 -2.55
C HIS A 13 -9.22 -4.39 -3.79
N ASP A 14 -10.13 -4.03 -4.70
CA ASP A 14 -9.80 -3.34 -5.94
C ASP A 14 -9.78 -1.82 -5.73
N LEU A 15 -8.58 -1.29 -5.53
CA LEU A 15 -8.33 0.14 -5.30
C LEU A 15 -8.78 1.08 -6.44
N LEU A 16 -9.11 0.54 -7.63
CA LEU A 16 -9.65 1.35 -8.73
C LEU A 16 -11.17 1.43 -8.69
N LYS A 17 -11.84 0.46 -8.06
CA LYS A 17 -13.30 0.43 -7.88
C LYS A 17 -13.70 1.02 -6.52
N GLU A 18 -12.96 0.66 -5.48
CA GLU A 18 -13.19 1.08 -4.11
C GLU A 18 -11.93 1.81 -3.64
N GLN A 19 -12.00 3.14 -3.58
CA GLN A 19 -10.88 3.95 -3.14
C GLN A 19 -10.72 3.87 -1.62
N LEU A 20 -9.47 3.86 -1.16
CA LEU A 20 -9.16 3.96 0.27
C LEU A 20 -9.39 5.38 0.75
N SER A 21 -10.05 5.51 1.91
CA SER A 21 -10.16 6.78 2.60
C SER A 21 -8.83 7.15 3.29
N LEU A 22 -8.70 8.42 3.70
CA LEU A 22 -7.61 8.86 4.58
C LEU A 22 -7.47 7.97 5.82
N LYS A 23 -8.59 7.56 6.41
CA LYS A 23 -8.60 6.72 7.60
C LYS A 23 -8.04 5.33 7.30
N ASP A 24 -8.38 4.76 6.14
CA ASP A 24 -7.88 3.44 5.71
C ASP A 24 -6.38 3.49 5.42
N LEU A 25 -5.91 4.53 4.73
CA LEU A 25 -4.50 4.72 4.43
C LEU A 25 -3.67 4.90 5.71
N LYS A 26 -4.15 5.71 6.67
CA LYS A 26 -3.51 5.86 7.98
C LYS A 26 -3.50 4.56 8.77
N LYS A 27 -4.59 3.79 8.73
CA LYS A 27 -4.67 2.48 9.38
C LYS A 27 -3.65 1.52 8.80
N LEU A 28 -3.56 1.43 7.47
CA LEU A 28 -2.59 0.58 6.78
C LEU A 28 -1.16 0.97 7.13
N ALA A 29 -0.79 2.25 6.98
CA ALA A 29 0.54 2.73 7.31
C ALA A 29 0.91 2.46 8.77
N GLY A 30 -0.05 2.66 9.69
CA GLY A 30 0.12 2.43 11.12
C GLY A 30 0.47 0.99 11.51
N ILE A 31 0.11 -0.01 10.70
CA ILE A 31 0.44 -1.43 10.97
C ILE A 31 1.96 -1.62 11.12
N ASN A 32 2.74 -0.98 10.24
CA ASN A 32 4.21 -1.03 10.29
C ASN A 32 4.82 0.25 10.89
N LYS A 33 4.03 1.10 11.57
CA LYS A 33 4.46 2.41 12.08
C LYS A 33 5.04 3.32 10.98
N LEU A 34 4.53 3.19 9.76
CA LEU A 34 4.89 4.02 8.62
C LEU A 34 4.01 5.27 8.57
N THR A 35 4.46 6.25 7.82
CA THR A 35 3.68 7.39 7.35
C THR A 35 2.92 7.04 6.07
N VAL A 36 1.83 7.75 5.76
CA VAL A 36 1.04 7.49 4.54
C VAL A 36 1.89 7.69 3.27
N LYS A 37 2.83 8.65 3.28
CA LYS A 37 3.74 8.90 2.15
C LYS A 37 4.66 7.72 1.83
N GLU A 38 4.92 6.83 2.78
CA GLU A 38 5.73 5.61 2.55
C GLU A 38 4.96 4.53 1.79
N LEU A 39 3.63 4.62 1.71
CA LEU A 39 2.83 3.74 0.85
C LEU A 39 2.99 4.09 -0.64
N ILE A 40 3.49 5.29 -0.98
CA ILE A 40 3.65 5.76 -2.35
C ILE A 40 4.84 5.07 -3.03
N ASN A 41 4.60 4.52 -4.21
CA ASN A 41 5.62 3.98 -5.08
C ASN A 41 6.44 5.11 -5.74
N ARG A 42 7.48 5.55 -5.04
CA ARG A 42 8.45 6.58 -5.49
C ARG A 42 9.12 6.24 -6.83
N LYS A 43 9.20 4.95 -7.17
CA LYS A 43 9.81 4.48 -8.42
C LYS A 43 8.84 4.55 -9.61
N SER A 44 7.54 4.73 -9.38
CA SER A 44 6.54 4.76 -10.45
C SER A 44 6.74 5.95 -11.38
N GLN A 45 6.57 5.73 -12.69
CA GLN A 45 6.67 6.79 -13.70
C GLN A 45 5.57 7.84 -13.51
N VAL A 46 4.39 7.43 -13.04
CA VAL A 46 3.28 8.34 -12.74
C VAL A 46 3.69 9.32 -11.64
N PHE A 47 4.25 8.83 -10.53
CA PHE A 47 4.70 9.69 -9.44
C PHE A 47 5.86 10.60 -9.87
N LYS A 48 6.86 10.07 -10.57
CA LYS A 48 8.01 10.86 -11.06
C LYS A 48 7.59 12.03 -11.97
N LYS A 49 6.56 11.84 -12.80
CA LYS A 49 6.03 12.89 -13.69
C LYS A 49 5.30 14.02 -12.95
N MET A 50 4.87 13.81 -11.71
CA MET A 50 4.20 14.84 -10.91
C MET A 50 5.18 15.88 -10.36
N ASN A 51 6.48 15.56 -10.29
CA ASN A 51 7.52 16.45 -9.75
C ASN A 51 7.19 17.00 -8.35
N ILE A 52 6.62 16.15 -7.49
CA ILE A 52 6.22 16.49 -6.11
C ILE A 52 7.35 16.08 -5.16
N ASP A 53 7.68 16.96 -4.22
CA ASP A 53 8.51 16.62 -3.07
C ASP A 53 7.66 15.87 -2.02
N LEU A 54 8.00 14.61 -1.75
CA LEU A 54 7.28 13.80 -0.76
C LEU A 54 7.56 14.24 0.67
N ASP A 55 8.73 14.82 0.93
CA ASP A 55 9.11 15.16 2.29
C ASP A 55 8.42 16.42 2.80
N SER A 56 7.89 17.24 1.89
CA SER A 56 7.02 18.37 2.22
C SER A 56 5.55 17.99 2.47
N LEU A 57 5.13 16.75 2.17
CA LEU A 57 3.74 16.34 2.34
C LEU A 57 3.46 15.91 3.78
N ASP A 58 2.38 16.44 4.35
CA ASP A 58 1.78 15.89 5.56
C ASP A 58 0.92 14.65 5.26
N GLU A 59 0.48 13.96 6.31
CA GLU A 59 -0.34 12.75 6.21
C GLU A 59 -1.61 12.92 5.38
N LYS A 60 -2.25 14.10 5.48
CA LYS A 60 -3.49 14.38 4.75
C LYS A 60 -3.20 14.59 3.28
N SER A 61 -2.20 15.40 2.95
CA SER A 61 -1.79 15.71 1.58
C SER A 61 -1.30 14.46 0.85
N ALA A 62 -0.56 13.58 1.54
CA ALA A 62 -0.13 12.30 0.99
C ALA A 62 -1.32 11.37 0.69
N ALA A 63 -2.32 11.32 1.57
CA ALA A 63 -3.52 10.55 1.34
C ALA A 63 -4.37 11.10 0.19
N ASP A 64 -4.58 12.43 0.16
CA ASP A 64 -5.31 13.10 -0.92
C ASP A 64 -4.62 12.85 -2.27
N LEU A 65 -3.28 12.85 -2.29
CA LEU A 65 -2.50 12.52 -3.49
C LEU A 65 -2.75 11.08 -3.95
N ILE A 66 -2.78 10.12 -3.02
CA ILE A 66 -3.10 8.70 -3.32
C ILE A 66 -4.53 8.54 -3.83
N SER A 67 -5.52 9.13 -3.16
CA SER A 67 -6.93 9.00 -3.53
C SER A 67 -7.19 9.58 -4.93
N ASN A 68 -6.58 10.73 -5.26
CA ASN A 68 -6.70 11.31 -6.59
C ASN A 68 -5.89 10.53 -7.66
N ASN A 69 -4.85 9.81 -7.26
CA ASN A 69 -3.96 9.10 -8.16
C ASN A 69 -3.67 7.69 -7.67
N PRO A 70 -4.65 6.78 -7.62
CA PRO A 70 -4.52 5.48 -6.96
C PRO A 70 -3.39 4.61 -7.55
N ARG A 71 -2.94 4.90 -8.78
CA ARG A 71 -1.82 4.25 -9.47
C ARG A 71 -0.44 4.55 -8.88
N ILE A 72 -0.30 5.60 -8.05
CA ILE A 72 0.98 5.89 -7.38
C ILE A 72 1.19 5.05 -6.12
N LEU A 73 0.14 4.41 -5.60
CA LEU A 73 0.26 3.54 -4.44
C LEU A 73 1.12 2.31 -4.78
N THR A 74 1.96 1.87 -3.85
CA THR A 74 2.68 0.60 -3.99
C THR A 74 1.69 -0.55 -4.03
N ARG A 75 1.86 -1.46 -4.98
CA ARG A 75 0.97 -2.61 -5.22
C ARG A 75 1.80 -3.86 -5.54
N PRO A 76 1.37 -5.06 -5.13
CA PRO A 76 0.25 -5.31 -4.22
C PRO A 76 0.51 -4.78 -2.80
N LEU A 77 -0.54 -4.60 -2.01
CA LEU A 77 -0.47 -4.44 -0.56
C LEU A 77 -1.07 -5.70 0.06
N LEU A 78 -0.38 -6.33 1.00
CA LEU A 78 -0.87 -7.49 1.72
C LEU A 78 -0.76 -7.27 3.22
N THR A 79 -1.81 -7.59 3.97
CA THR A 79 -1.77 -7.51 5.42
C THR A 79 -2.49 -8.68 6.08
N GLY A 80 -1.88 -9.22 7.13
CA GLY A 80 -2.49 -10.18 8.06
C GLY A 80 -3.00 -9.53 9.35
N GLY A 81 -3.19 -8.20 9.36
CA GLY A 81 -3.60 -7.42 10.53
C GLY A 81 -2.44 -6.85 11.35
N ASN A 82 -1.39 -7.64 11.59
CA ASN A 82 -0.25 -7.24 12.42
C ASN A 82 0.98 -6.77 11.63
N LYS A 83 1.04 -7.10 10.34
CA LYS A 83 2.12 -6.74 9.43
C LYS A 83 1.53 -6.33 8.09
N LEU A 84 2.12 -5.31 7.48
CA LEU A 84 1.81 -4.84 6.14
C LEU A 84 3.02 -5.10 5.23
N ILE A 85 2.79 -5.73 4.09
CA ILE A 85 3.79 -5.94 3.05
C ILE A 85 3.50 -4.99 1.90
N LEU A 86 4.54 -4.26 1.49
CA LEU A 86 4.50 -3.32 0.36
C LEU A 86 5.16 -3.96 -0.87
N GLY A 87 4.36 -4.24 -1.88
CA GLY A 87 4.80 -4.96 -3.07
C GLY A 87 4.77 -6.47 -2.86
N PHE A 88 5.46 -7.19 -3.75
CA PHE A 88 5.58 -8.65 -3.66
C PHE A 88 7.02 -9.05 -3.39
N LYS A 89 7.21 -9.79 -2.30
CA LYS A 89 8.43 -10.53 -1.98
C LYS A 89 8.00 -11.85 -1.37
N GLU A 90 8.36 -12.95 -2.04
CA GLU A 90 7.91 -14.29 -1.65
C GLU A 90 8.30 -14.64 -0.21
N ALA A 91 9.53 -14.33 0.21
CA ALA A 91 9.97 -14.58 1.59
C ALA A 91 9.11 -13.85 2.64
N GLU A 92 8.73 -12.58 2.39
CA GLU A 92 7.87 -11.83 3.32
C GLU A 92 6.43 -12.39 3.34
N TYR A 93 5.94 -12.87 2.20
CA TYR A 93 4.63 -13.53 2.11
C TYR A 93 4.60 -14.86 2.87
N GLN A 94 5.66 -15.67 2.75
CA GLN A 94 5.79 -16.92 3.50
C GLN A 94 5.87 -16.68 5.01
N GLU A 95 6.68 -15.70 5.43
CA GLU A 95 6.81 -15.31 6.83
C GLU A 95 5.45 -14.88 7.41
N LEU A 96 4.71 -14.02 6.71
CA LEU A 96 3.39 -13.54 7.15
C LEU A 96 2.37 -14.67 7.38
N LEU A 97 2.51 -15.81 6.70
CA LEU A 97 1.57 -16.94 6.77
C LEU A 97 2.02 -18.03 7.73
N THR A 98 3.22 -17.92 8.29
CA THR A 98 3.79 -18.91 9.22
C THR A 98 3.68 -18.44 10.67
N ASP A 99 3.51 -17.13 10.90
CA ASP A 99 3.19 -16.52 12.21
C ASP A 99 1.70 -16.69 12.58
#